data_AF-A0A5C7USS2-F1
#
_entry.id   AF-A0A5C7USS2-F1
#
_cell.length_a   1.000
_cell.length_b   1.000
_cell.length_c   1.000
_cell.angle_alpha   90.00
_cell.angle_beta   90.00
_cell.angle_gamma   90.00
#
_symmetry.space_group_name_H-M   'P 1'
#
loop_
_entity.id
_entity.type
_entity.pdbx_description
1 polymer ?
#
loop_
_entity_poly.entity_id
_entity_poly.type
_entity_poly.pdbx_seq_one_letter_code
_entity_poly.pdbx_strand_id
1 'polypeptide(L)' 'MIVNLLLLAGLGGSELLVILLVVLLLFGGRKIPELMRGLGRGVKEFKDAKDGNAVDNK' A
#
# COMPACT_ATOMS: atom_id res chain seq x y z
N MET A 1 25.07 -22.03 7.55
CA MET A 1 23.65 -22.42 7.76
C MET A 1 22.97 -21.57 8.83
N ILE A 2 23.52 -21.45 10.05
CA ILE A 2 22.93 -20.60 11.13
C ILE A 2 22.74 -19.13 10.72
N VAL A 3 23.71 -18.54 10.02
CA VAL A 3 23.60 -17.14 9.56
C VAL A 3 22.44 -16.96 8.59
N ASN A 4 22.22 -17.90 7.65
CA ASN A 4 21.14 -17.84 6.68
C ASN A 4 19.76 -18.09 7.30
N LEU A 5 19.69 -18.83 8.41
CA LEU A 5 18.47 -19.06 9.17
C LEU A 5 18.12 -17.82 10.04
N LEU A 6 19.11 -17.16 10.62
CA LEU A 6 18.95 -15.87 11.31
C LEU A 6 18.57 -14.77 10.31
N LEU A 7 19.17 -14.82 9.11
CA LEU A 7 18.77 -14.02 7.97
C LEU A 7 17.30 -14.34 7.68
N LEU A 8 16.89 -15.55 7.28
CA LEU A 8 15.49 -15.84 6.93
C LEU A 8 14.46 -15.52 8.04
N ALA A 9 14.82 -15.73 9.32
CA ALA A 9 14.00 -15.35 10.48
C ALA A 9 13.95 -13.82 10.71
N GLY A 10 14.97 -13.08 10.29
CA GLY A 10 15.00 -11.61 10.29
C GLY A 10 14.60 -10.95 8.96
N LEU A 11 14.67 -11.64 7.82
CA LEU A 11 14.50 -11.09 6.46
C LEU A 11 13.03 -10.83 6.14
N GLY A 12 12.10 -11.61 6.70
CA GLY A 12 10.68 -11.42 6.38
C GLY A 12 10.10 -10.10 6.91
N GLY A 13 10.45 -9.74 8.15
CA GLY A 13 9.87 -8.58 8.84
C GLY A 13 10.79 -7.37 8.92
N SER A 14 12.09 -7.58 9.17
CA SER A 14 13.01 -6.46 9.45
C SER A 14 13.30 -5.64 8.20
N GLU A 15 13.55 -6.28 7.06
CA GLU A 15 13.78 -5.57 5.81
C GLU A 15 12.55 -4.82 5.34
N LEU A 16 11.37 -5.45 5.46
CA LEU A 16 10.11 -4.78 5.15
C LEU A 16 9.93 -3.54 6.04
N LEU A 17 10.27 -3.62 7.33
CA LEU A 17 10.20 -2.51 8.27
C LEU A 17 11.21 -1.41 7.94
N VAL A 18 12.44 -1.75 7.52
CA VAL A 18 13.45 -0.79 7.06
C VAL A 18 13.01 -0.10 5.77
N ILE A 19 12.50 -0.85 4.79
CA ILE A 19 11.94 -0.29 3.54
C ILE A 19 10.78 0.64 3.87
N LEU A 20 9.84 0.21 4.71
CA LEU A 20 8.70 1.01 5.13
C LEU A 20 9.15 2.30 5.82
N LEU A 21 10.19 2.23 6.66
CA LEU A 21 10.78 3.39 7.33
C LEU A 21 11.41 4.36 6.33
N VAL A 22 12.18 3.87 5.34
CA VAL A 22 12.76 4.71 4.28
C VAL A 22 11.66 5.38 3.45
N VAL A 23 10.65 4.63 3.03
CA VAL A 23 9.50 5.18 2.29
C VAL A 23 8.76 6.22 3.14
N LEU A 24 8.61 5.97 4.45
CA LEU A 24 7.99 6.92 5.38
C LEU A 24 8.80 8.20 5.56
N LEU A 25 10.13 8.13 5.54
CA LEU A 25 11.02 9.30 5.62
C LEU A 25 11.00 10.11 4.31
N LEU A 26 10.97 9.43 3.17
CA LEU A 26 10.96 10.09 1.85
C LEU A 26 9.61 10.73 1.51
N PHE A 27 8.52 10.00 1.75
CA PHE A 27 7.17 10.46 1.41
C PHE A 27 6.46 11.14 2.58
N GLY A 28 6.87 10.87 3.83
CA GLY A 28 6.17 11.31 5.03
C GLY A 28 4.98 10.39 5.37
N GLY A 29 4.71 10.21 6.67
CA GLY A 29 3.60 9.35 7.13
C GLY A 29 2.19 9.79 6.75
N ARG A 30 2.04 11.03 6.26
CA ARG A 30 0.73 11.57 5.82
C ARG A 30 0.46 11.37 4.33
N LYS A 31 1.50 11.28 3.48
CA LYS A 31 1.31 11.16 2.03
C LYS A 31 0.90 9.75 1.60
N ILE A 32 1.40 8.72 2.26
CA ILE A 32 1.05 7.33 1.95
C ILE A 32 -0.48 7.08 2.11
N PRO A 33 -1.13 7.48 3.23
CA PRO A 33 -2.59 7.41 3.36
C PRO A 33 -3.35 8.30 2.36
N GLU A 34 -2.83 9.49 2.06
CA GLU A 34 -3.46 10.42 1.12
C GLU A 34 -3.49 9.85 -0.31
N LEU A 35 -2.38 9.27 -0.76
CA LEU A 35 -2.25 8.57 -2.04
C LEU A 35 -3.16 7.34 -2.08
N MET A 36 -3.21 6.53 -1.01
CA MET A 36 -4.12 5.39 -0.92
C MET A 36 -5.59 5.80 -1.00
N ARG A 37 -5.98 6.91 -0.36
CA ARG A 37 -7.36 7.43 -0.44
C ARG A 37 -7.69 7.94 -1.85
N GLY A 38 -6.74 8.61 -2.51
CA GLY A 38 -6.89 9.04 -3.90
C GLY A 38 -7.05 7.85 -4.86
N LEU A 39 -6.15 6.87 -4.76
CA LEU A 39 -6.18 5.64 -5.55
C LEU A 39 -7.44 4.84 -5.29
N GLY A 40 -7.86 4.69 -4.02
CA GLY A 40 -9.06 3.95 -3.63
C GLY A 40 -10.34 4.56 -4.21
N ARG A 41 -10.44 5.90 -4.26
CA ARG A 41 -11.55 6.58 -4.96
C ARG A 41 -11.51 6.33 -6.46
N GLY A 42 -10.35 6.47 -7.10
CA GLY A 42 -10.20 6.21 -8.53
C GLY A 42 -10.51 4.76 -8.92
N VAL A 43 -10.07 3.79 -8.12
CA VAL A 43 -10.40 2.37 -8.31
C VAL A 43 -11.90 2.11 -8.11
N LYS A 44 -12.52 2.77 -7.12
CA LYS A 44 -13.97 2.67 -6.90
C LYS A 44 -14.75 3.24 -8.08
N GLU A 45 -14.43 4.44 -8.53
CA GLU A 45 -15.07 5.08 -9.70
C GLU A 45 -14.85 4.26 -10.98
N PHE A 46 -13.65 3.71 -11.17
CA PHE A 46 -13.35 2.82 -12.28
C PHE A 46 -14.19 1.53 -12.24
N LYS A 47 -14.38 0.95 -11.05
CA LYS A 47 -15.22 -0.22 -10.86
C LYS A 47 -16.70 0.11 -11.07
N ASP A 48 -17.20 1.20 -10.51
CA ASP A 48 -18.59 1.63 -10.65
C ASP A 48 -18.95 1.92 -12.12
N ALA A 49 -18.04 2.53 -12.87
CA ALA A 49 -18.18 2.76 -14.31
C ALA A 49 -18.13 1.45 -15.13
N LYS A 50 -17.23 0.52 -14.76
CA LYS A 50 -17.11 -0.79 -15.42
C LYS A 50 -18.33 -1.68 -15.18
N ASP A 51 -18.85 -1.70 -13.96
CA ASP A 51 -19.98 -2.54 -13.55
C ASP A 51 -21.33 -1.94 -13.97
N GLY A 52 -21.35 -0.82 -14.71
CA GLY A 52 -22.56 -0.18 -15.22
C GLY A 52 -23.44 0.45 -14.13
N ASN A 53 -22.91 0.59 -12.91
CA ASN A 53 -23.61 1.18 -11.76
C ASN A 53 -23.40 2.70 -11.68
N ALA A 54 -22.86 3.30 -12.73
CA ALA A 54 -22.85 4.74 -12.90
C ALA A 54 -24.26 5.19 -13.30
N VAL A 55 -24.92 5.86 -12.36
CA VAL A 55 -26.18 6.62 -12.50
C VAL A 55 -27.47 5.80 -12.31
N ASP A 56 -27.65 5.22 -11.13
CA ASP A 56 -28.98 5.20 -10.49
C ASP A 56 -28.87 5.71 -9.05
N ASN A 57 -28.82 7.04 -8.95
CA ASN A 57 -29.38 7.75 -7.80
C ASN A 57 -30.04 9.00 -8.37
N LYS A 58 -31.10 8.79 -9.16
CA LYS A 58 -32.16 9.76 -9.32
C LYS A 58 -33.47 9.12 -9.76
#